data_AF-A0A935AY67-F1
#
_entry.id   AF-A0A935AY67-F1
#
_cell.length_a   1.000
_cell.length_b   1.000
_cell.length_c   1.000
_cell.angle_alpha   90.00
_cell.angle_beta   90.00
_cell.angle_gamma   90.00
#
_symmetry.space_group_name_H-M   'P 1'
#
loop_
_entity.id
_entity.type
_entity.pdbx_description
1 polymer ?
#
loop_
_entity_poly.entity_id
_entity_poly.type
_entity_poly.pdbx_seq_one_letter_code
_entity_poly.pdbx_strand_id
1 'polypeptide(L)'
;MNWPVRVRPEAELDALRASRWYEKQRPGLGGRFLVEIGRLAVSLSTNALLYRQSMDGLRCAPTRRFPYAVYFRIQQGCVVIVSVLHMRRNRPEL
;
A
#
# COMPACT_ATOMS: atom_id res chain seq x y z
N MET A 1 17.31 -2.93 -8.68
CA MET A 1 16.50 -2.23 -9.70
C MET A 1 15.82 -1.04 -9.04
N ASN A 2 15.58 0.06 -9.74
CA ASN A 2 14.88 1.24 -9.21
C ASN A 2 13.66 1.54 -10.10
N TRP A 3 12.52 0.95 -9.77
CA TRP A 3 11.28 1.07 -10.52
C TRP A 3 10.58 2.37 -10.10
N PRO A 4 10.11 3.21 -11.04
CA PRO A 4 9.21 4.31 -10.71
C PRO A 4 7.97 3.76 -10.00
N VAL A 5 7.51 4.50 -8.99
CA VAL A 5 6.32 4.15 -8.22
C VAL A 5 5.24 5.19 -8.51
N ARG A 6 4.10 4.73 -9.01
CA ARG A 6 2.91 5.53 -9.25
C ARG A 6 1.81 5.09 -8.29
N VAL A 7 1.20 6.06 -7.63
CA VAL A 7 0.07 5.82 -6.74
C VAL A 7 -1.20 6.20 -7.47
N ARG A 8 -2.16 5.29 -7.53
CA ARG A 8 -3.49 5.61 -8.05
C ARG A 8 -4.23 6.56 -7.09
N PRO A 9 -5.06 7.48 -7.60
CA PRO A 9 -5.86 8.36 -6.74
C PRO A 9 -6.71 7.59 -5.72
N GLU A 10 -7.22 6.41 -6.08
CA GLU A 10 -8.00 5.56 -5.18
C GLU A 10 -7.17 5.04 -4.00
N ALA A 11 -5.92 4.65 -4.25
CA ALA A 11 -4.99 4.21 -3.22
C ALA A 11 -4.55 5.35 -2.28
N GLU A 12 -4.40 6.55 -2.84
CA GLU A 12 -4.13 7.75 -2.03
C GLU A 12 -5.32 8.07 -1.13
N LEU A 13 -6.54 8.02 -1.67
CA LEU A 13 -7.77 8.21 -0.89
C LEU A 13 -7.93 7.15 0.20
N ASP A 14 -7.61 5.88 -0.08
CA ASP A 14 -7.57 4.81 0.92
C ASP A 14 -6.63 5.15 2.08
N ALA A 15 -5.39 5.55 1.76
CA ALA A 15 -4.38 5.89 2.75
C ALA A 15 -4.80 7.11 3.58
N LEU A 16 -5.35 8.16 2.94
CA LEU A 16 -5.85 9.35 3.62
C LEU A 16 -7.05 9.05 4.52
N ARG A 17 -7.99 8.19 4.09
CA ARG A 17 -9.11 7.73 4.93
C ARG A 17 -8.62 7.00 6.17
N ALA A 18 -7.70 6.05 6.00
CA ALA A 18 -7.11 5.30 7.10
C ALA A 18 -6.32 6.21 8.05
N SER A 19 -5.53 7.14 7.52
CA SER A 19 -4.79 8.13 8.30
C SER A 19 -5.73 8.99 9.16
N ARG A 20 -6.79 9.55 8.57
CA ARG A 20 -7.80 10.33 9.32
C ARG A 20 -8.50 9.49 10.40
N TRP A 21 -8.78 8.23 10.13
CA TRP A 21 -9.36 7.34 11.14
C TRP A 21 -8.41 7.15 12.33
N TYR A 22 -7.13 6.84 12.07
CA TYR A 22 -6.11 6.68 13.10
C TYR A 22 -5.84 7.95 13.90
N GLU A 23 -5.82 9.10 13.24
CA GLU A 23 -5.61 10.40 13.90
C GLU A 23 -6.72 10.70 14.92
N LYS A 24 -7.98 10.33 14.60
CA LYS A 24 -9.10 10.43 15.54
C LYS A 24 -8.99 9.45 16.72
N GLN A 25 -8.30 8.31 16.56
CA GLN A 25 -8.09 7.38 17.66
C GLN A 25 -7.03 7.86 18.63
N ARG A 26 -5.93 8.42 18.11
CA ARG A 26 -4.84 8.97 18.90
C ARG A 26 -4.07 10.02 18.09
N PRO A 27 -3.87 11.23 18.63
CA PRO A 27 -3.05 12.24 17.98
C PRO A 27 -1.67 11.71 17.57
N GLY A 28 -1.27 12.00 16.33
CA GLY A 28 -0.02 11.58 15.70
C GLY A 28 -0.03 10.17 15.11
N LEU A 29 -1.07 9.37 15.34
CA LEU A 29 -1.14 8.00 14.82
C LEU A 29 -1.43 7.97 13.31
N GLY A 30 -2.22 8.94 12.80
CA GLY A 30 -2.48 9.09 11.37
C GLY A 30 -1.22 9.47 10.59
N GLY A 31 -0.38 10.33 11.17
CA GLY A 31 0.94 10.64 10.60
C GLY A 31 1.87 9.43 10.56
N ARG A 32 1.94 8.65 11.65
CA ARG A 32 2.73 7.40 11.69
C ARG A 32 2.27 6.39 10.65
N PHE A 33 0.96 6.31 10.40
CA PHE A 33 0.40 5.47 9.35
C PHE A 33 0.89 5.90 7.95
N LEU A 34 0.80 7.18 7.61
CA LEU A 34 1.27 7.68 6.31
C LEU A 34 2.78 7.47 6.12
N VAL A 35 3.58 7.64 7.17
CA VAL A 35 5.02 7.35 7.13
C VAL A 35 5.29 5.87 6.84
N GLU A 36 4.53 4.95 7.42
CA GLU A 36 4.66 3.52 7.14
C GLU A 36 4.30 3.19 5.69
N ILE A 37 3.20 3.75 5.16
CA ILE A 37 2.80 3.56 3.76
C ILE A 37 3.85 4.13 2.80
N GLY A 38 4.36 5.33 3.07
CA GLY A 38 5.41 5.96 2.26
C GLY A 38 6.70 5.14 2.24
N ARG A 39 7.14 4.62 3.40
CA ARG A 39 8.30 3.72 3.49
C ARG A 39 8.09 2.44 2.68
N LEU A 40 6.90 1.87 2.74
CA LEU A 40 6.58 0.68 1.96
C LEU A 40 6.60 0.99 0.46
N ALA A 41 5.98 2.09 0.03
CA ALA A 41 5.99 2.53 -1.36
C ALA A 41 7.42 2.74 -1.89
N VAL A 42 8.30 3.39 -1.11
CA VAL A 42 9.73 3.52 -1.46
C VAL A 42 10.40 2.15 -1.56
N SER A 43 10.16 1.23 -0.61
CA SER A 43 10.71 -0.12 -0.67
C SER A 43 10.26 -0.89 -1.91
N LEU A 44 9.05 -0.66 -2.43
CA LEU A 44 8.58 -1.32 -3.64
C LEU A 44 9.40 -0.92 -4.87
N SER A 45 10.02 0.26 -4.90
CA SER A 45 10.90 0.67 -6.01
C SER A 45 12.06 -0.31 -6.22
N THR A 46 12.53 -1.03 -5.19
CA THR A 46 13.63 -1.99 -5.31
C THR A 46 13.21 -3.44 -5.10
N ASN A 47 12.15 -3.66 -4.32
CA ASN A 47 11.81 -4.97 -3.78
C ASN A 47 10.44 -5.50 -4.28
N ALA A 48 9.80 -4.83 -5.25
CA ALA A 48 8.48 -5.23 -5.75
C ALA A 48 8.37 -6.69 -6.21
N LEU A 49 9.46 -7.26 -6.74
CA LEU A 49 9.49 -8.64 -7.22
C LEU A 49 9.52 -9.70 -6.12
N LEU A 50 9.85 -9.31 -4.86
CA LEU A 50 9.86 -10.24 -3.72
C LEU A 50 8.45 -10.71 -3.31
N TYR A 51 7.42 -9.94 -3.66
CA TYR A 51 6.04 -10.24 -3.30
C TYR A 51 5.42 -11.19 -4.32
N ARG A 52 4.78 -12.27 -3.88
CA ARG A 52 4.11 -13.22 -4.77
C ARG A 52 3.05 -12.52 -5.63
N GLN A 53 3.04 -12.87 -6.92
CA GLN A 53 2.04 -12.43 -7.89
C GLN A 53 0.88 -13.42 -7.92
N SER A 54 -0.36 -12.93 -7.89
CA SER A 54 -1.59 -13.69 -8.16
C SER A 54 -1.82 -13.84 -9.67
N MET A 55 -2.79 -14.68 -10.06
CA MET A 55 -3.07 -14.97 -11.48
C MET A 55 -3.45 -13.72 -12.31
N ASP A 56 -4.11 -12.74 -11.68
CA ASP A 56 -4.49 -11.45 -12.27
C ASP A 56 -3.36 -10.41 -12.30
N GLY A 57 -2.16 -10.79 -11.84
CA GLY A 57 -0.99 -9.92 -11.82
C GLY A 57 -0.89 -8.96 -10.63
N LEU A 58 -1.80 -9.09 -9.65
CA LEU A 58 -1.74 -8.32 -8.42
C LEU A 58 -0.68 -8.88 -7.47
N ARG A 59 -0.09 -7.99 -6.69
CA ARG A 59 0.86 -8.30 -5.62
C ARG A 59 0.41 -7.58 -4.35
N CYS A 60 0.63 -8.22 -3.21
CA CYS A 60 0.23 -7.69 -1.90
C CYS A 60 1.46 -7.53 -1.02
N ALA A 61 1.67 -6.31 -0.52
CA ALA A 61 2.72 -5.98 0.43
C ALA A 61 2.11 -5.55 1.77
N PRO A 62 2.17 -6.38 2.82
CA PRO A 62 1.66 -6.00 4.14
C PRO A 62 2.56 -4.93 4.76
N THR A 63 1.96 -3.97 5.45
CA THR A 63 2.71 -3.06 6.33
C THR A 63 3.15 -3.80 7.60
N ARG A 64 4.18 -3.32 8.29
CA ARG A 64 4.70 -4.00 9.49
C ARG A 64 3.91 -3.63 10.75
N ARG A 65 3.49 -2.37 10.85
CA ARG A 65 2.93 -1.80 12.09
C ARG A 65 1.42 -1.66 12.10
N PHE A 66 0.77 -1.74 10.94
CA PHE A 66 -0.66 -1.54 10.80
C PHE A 66 -1.30 -2.76 10.15
N PRO A 67 -2.58 -3.06 10.42
CA PRO A 67 -3.32 -4.15 9.80
C PRO A 67 -3.73 -3.82 8.36
N TYR A 68 -2.84 -3.21 7.57
CA TYR A 68 -3.05 -2.76 6.21
C TYR A 68 -2.01 -3.35 5.26
N ALA A 69 -2.39 -3.46 3.99
CA ALA A 69 -1.50 -3.85 2.92
C ALA A 69 -1.63 -2.89 1.72
N VAL A 70 -0.51 -2.70 1.03
CA VAL A 70 -0.42 -2.03 -0.26
C VAL A 70 -0.59 -3.08 -1.35
N TYR A 71 -1.65 -2.95 -2.14
CA TYR A 71 -1.88 -3.78 -3.31
C TYR A 71 -1.35 -3.05 -4.54
N PHE A 72 -0.55 -3.74 -5.33
CA PHE A 72 0.13 -3.14 -6.47
C PHE A 72 0.32 -4.14 -7.61
N ARG A 73 0.66 -3.63 -8.78
CA ARG A 73 1.08 -4.44 -9.93
C ARG A 73 2.30 -3.81 -10.56
N ILE A 74 3.01 -4.60 -11.35
CA ILE A 74 4.12 -4.10 -12.17
C ILE A 74 3.60 -3.99 -13.60
N GLN A 75 3.62 -2.78 -14.16
CA GLN A 75 3.18 -2.49 -15.53
C GLN A 75 4.22 -1.63 -16.24
N GLN A 76 4.69 -2.08 -17.41
CA GLN A 76 5.62 -1.32 -18.26
C GLN A 76 6.84 -0.76 -17.51
N GLY A 77 7.47 -1.55 -16.63
CA GLY A 77 8.62 -1.06 -15.87
C GLY A 77 8.27 -0.19 -14.66
N CYS A 78 6.99 -0.04 -14.30
CA CYS A 78 6.51 0.79 -13.20
C CYS A 78 5.78 -0.03 -12.13
N VAL A 79 6.01 0.28 -10.86
CA VAL A 79 5.15 -0.18 -9.76
C VAL A 79 3.93 0.73 -9.73
N VAL A 80 2.75 0.17 -9.92
CA VAL A 80 1.48 0.88 -9.83
C VAL A 80 0.75 0.41 -8.58
N ILE A 81 0.70 1.27 -7.56
CA ILE A 81 -0.08 1.02 -6.34
C ILE A 81 -1.56 1.25 -6.66
N VAL A 82 -2.36 0.20 -6.47
CA VAL A 82 -3.78 0.16 -6.85
C VAL A 82 -4.69 0.49 -5.68
N SER A 83 -4.38 0.00 -4.48
CA SER A 83 -5.19 0.25 -3.27
C SER A 83 -4.40 0.07 -1.98
N VAL A 84 -4.91 0.62 -0.89
CA VAL A 84 -4.36 0.46 0.48
C VAL A 84 -5.46 -0.08 1.38
N LEU A 85 -5.52 -1.40 1.57
CA LEU A 85 -6.67 -2.05 2.20
C LEU A 85 -6.35 -2.60 3.59
N HIS A 86 -7.34 -2.52 4.48
CA HIS A 86 -7.27 -3.10 5.81
C HIS A 86 -7.46 -4.62 5.72
N MET A 87 -6.43 -5.40 6.00
CA MET A 87 -6.38 -6.85 5.71
C MET A 87 -7.46 -7.68 6.43
N ARG A 88 -7.92 -7.23 7.61
CA ARG A 88 -8.99 -7.92 8.37
C ARG A 88 -10.41 -7.49 8.04
N ARG A 89 -10.59 -6.32 7.40
CA ARG A 89 -11.91 -5.71 7.16
C ARG A 89 -12.29 -5.76 5.69
N ASN A 90 -11.29 -5.69 4.82
CA ASN A 90 -11.45 -5.68 3.39
C ASN A 90 -10.70 -6.91 2.87
N ARG A 91 -11.42 -7.99 2.59
CA ARG A 91 -10.88 -9.08 1.78
C ARG A 91 -11.09 -8.65 0.33
N PRO A 92 -10.03 -8.37 -0.45
CA PRO A 92 -10.23 -8.19 -1.88
C PRO A 92 -10.80 -9.50 -2.42
N GLU A 93 -11.92 -9.40 -3.15
CA GLU A 93 -12.38 -10.48 -4.01
C GLU A 93 -11.32 -10.61 -5.10
N LEU A 94 -10.49 -11.65 -4.98
CA LEU A 94 -9.39 -12.00 -5.89
C LEU A 94 -9.94 -12.85 -7.03
#